data_AF-A0A179VDW9-F1
#
_entry.id   AF-A0A179VDW9-F1
#
_cell.length_a   1.000
_cell.length_b   1.000
_cell.length_c   1.000
_cell.angle_alpha   90.00
_cell.angle_beta   90.00
_cell.angle_gamma   90.00
#
_symmetry.space_group_name_H-M   'P 1'
#
loop_
_entity.id
_entity.type
_entity.pdbx_description
1 polymer ?
#
loop_
_entity_poly.entity_id
_entity_poly.type
_entity_poly.pdbx_seq_one_letter_code
_entity_poly.pdbx_strand_id
1 'polypeptide(L)'
;MESVRAEREQLVLQHFRDEVDQDWDAVLATFPHPRYELIPLAVVYDGYDEVRQYYVDTRIAFPDQRHEMIRLRHTDDAVICEFYLLGTHRGPFGAVPATGSSFKVRMTAYFIFDGSTLVCERIYWDVLTMIRQLLGGLNFASPASYLVLVKALWGMRALSGAAPRDDVHRIPD
;
A
#
# COMPACT_ATOMS: atom_id res chain seq x y z
N MET A 1 -8.50 -28.30 5.61
CA MET A 1 -7.15 -27.72 5.40
C MET A 1 -6.99 -27.22 3.97
N GLU A 2 -7.20 -28.06 2.96
CA GLU A 2 -7.11 -27.64 1.55
C GLU A 2 -8.25 -26.68 1.12
N SER A 3 -9.45 -26.84 1.70
CA SER A 3 -10.60 -25.96 1.44
C SER A 3 -10.40 -24.53 1.95
N VAL A 4 -9.97 -24.36 3.21
CA VAL A 4 -9.73 -23.03 3.83
C VAL A 4 -8.60 -22.30 3.12
N ARG A 5 -7.56 -23.03 2.70
CA ARG A 5 -6.45 -22.46 1.92
C ARG A 5 -6.95 -21.86 0.59
N ALA A 6 -7.78 -22.61 -0.13
CA ALA A 6 -8.36 -22.14 -1.40
C ALA A 6 -9.32 -20.96 -1.19
N GLU A 7 -10.12 -20.99 -0.13
CA GLU A 7 -11.02 -19.88 0.25
C GLU A 7 -10.25 -18.59 0.53
N ARG A 8 -9.19 -18.65 1.35
CA ARG A 8 -8.33 -17.49 1.63
C ARG A 8 -7.64 -16.98 0.37
N GLU A 9 -7.14 -17.88 -0.49
CA GLU A 9 -6.55 -17.47 -1.78
C GLU A 9 -7.56 -16.73 -2.66
N GLN A 10 -8.78 -17.27 -2.77
CA GLN A 10 -9.83 -16.66 -3.56
C GLN A 10 -10.22 -15.29 -3.00
N LEU A 11 -10.35 -15.15 -1.67
CA LEU A 11 -10.62 -13.87 -1.02
C LEU A 11 -9.54 -12.84 -1.36
N VAL A 12 -8.26 -13.21 -1.24
CA VAL A 12 -7.13 -12.32 -1.55
C VAL A 12 -7.12 -11.93 -3.02
N LEU A 13 -7.31 -12.88 -3.93
CA LEU A 13 -7.38 -12.56 -5.36
C LEU A 13 -8.57 -11.66 -5.71
N GLN A 14 -9.70 -11.80 -5.01
CA GLN A 14 -10.86 -10.94 -5.17
C GLN A 14 -10.56 -9.53 -4.64
N HIS A 15 -9.98 -9.44 -3.44
CA HIS A 15 -9.52 -8.19 -2.84
C HIS A 15 -8.62 -7.39 -3.81
N PHE A 16 -7.60 -8.03 -4.41
CA PHE A 16 -6.73 -7.40 -5.41
C PHE A 16 -7.47 -6.87 -6.65
N ARG A 17 -8.56 -7.52 -7.07
CA ARG A 17 -9.37 -7.08 -8.22
C ARG A 17 -10.21 -5.87 -7.84
N ASP A 18 -10.90 -5.93 -6.71
CA ASP A 18 -11.77 -4.87 -6.24
C ASP A 18 -10.96 -3.57 -6.00
N GLU A 19 -9.71 -3.67 -5.53
CA GLU A 19 -8.81 -2.52 -5.40
C GLU A 19 -8.42 -1.88 -6.74
N VAL A 20 -8.29 -2.67 -7.80
CA VAL A 20 -7.99 -2.19 -9.16
C VAL A 20 -9.24 -1.55 -9.78
N ASP A 21 -10.40 -2.18 -9.57
CA ASP A 21 -11.70 -1.69 -10.02
C ASP A 21 -12.20 -0.49 -9.21
N GLN A 22 -11.54 -0.19 -8.08
CA GLN A 22 -11.85 0.90 -7.16
C GLN A 22 -13.22 0.74 -6.48
N ASP A 23 -13.66 -0.50 -6.30
CA ASP A 23 -14.87 -0.83 -5.54
C ASP A 23 -14.54 -0.89 -4.05
N TRP A 24 -14.43 0.28 -3.43
CA TRP A 24 -14.02 0.39 -2.01
C TRP A 24 -14.98 -0.31 -1.07
N ASP A 25 -16.26 -0.39 -1.41
CA ASP A 25 -17.23 -1.07 -0.56
C ASP A 25 -17.00 -2.59 -0.61
N ALA A 26 -16.71 -3.15 -1.79
CA ALA A 26 -16.32 -4.56 -1.93
C ALA A 26 -14.98 -4.87 -1.24
N VAL A 27 -13.96 -4.02 -1.44
CA VAL A 27 -12.64 -4.17 -0.79
C VAL A 27 -12.77 -4.16 0.73
N LEU A 28 -13.47 -3.16 1.29
CA LEU A 28 -13.61 -3.03 2.74
C LEU A 28 -14.47 -4.14 3.32
N ALA A 29 -15.38 -4.74 2.55
CA ALA A 29 -16.17 -5.91 2.98
C ALA A 29 -15.34 -7.20 3.12
N THR A 30 -14.11 -7.25 2.59
CA THR A 30 -13.22 -8.40 2.79
C THR A 30 -12.69 -8.52 4.23
N PHE A 31 -12.81 -7.43 5.02
CA PHE A 31 -12.48 -7.40 6.44
C PHE A 31 -13.73 -7.06 7.27
N PRO A 32 -14.02 -7.77 8.37
CA PRO A 32 -14.98 -7.28 9.36
C PRO A 32 -14.52 -5.98 10.04
N HIS A 33 -13.20 -5.85 10.23
CA HIS A 33 -12.53 -4.65 10.74
C HIS A 33 -11.22 -4.47 9.96
N PRO A 34 -11.19 -3.61 8.93
CA PRO A 34 -10.05 -3.50 8.03
C PRO A 34 -8.86 -2.87 8.74
N ARG A 35 -7.68 -3.47 8.56
CA ARG A 35 -6.43 -3.01 9.16
C ARG A 35 -5.28 -3.15 8.19
N TYR A 36 -4.60 -2.03 7.94
CA TYR A 36 -3.41 -1.95 7.10
C TYR A 36 -2.19 -1.56 7.92
N GLU A 37 -1.12 -2.34 7.79
CA GLU A 37 0.17 -2.04 8.40
C GLU A 37 1.19 -1.77 7.29
N LEU A 38 1.47 -0.48 7.06
CA LEU A 38 2.44 -0.03 6.06
C LEU A 38 3.81 0.12 6.71
N ILE A 39 4.52 -1.01 6.84
CA ILE A 39 5.75 -1.09 7.63
C ILE A 39 6.83 -0.08 7.20
N PRO A 40 7.11 0.12 5.90
CA PRO A 40 8.14 1.07 5.49
C PRO A 40 7.80 2.54 5.79
N LEU A 41 6.52 2.86 6.03
CA LEU A 41 6.09 4.19 6.43
C LEU A 41 5.88 4.32 7.94
N ALA A 42 5.96 3.21 8.68
CA ALA A 42 5.62 3.14 10.11
C ALA A 42 4.23 3.74 10.41
N VAL A 43 3.24 3.36 9.58
CA VAL A 43 1.84 3.79 9.70
C VAL A 43 0.94 2.56 9.76
N VAL A 44 0.01 2.60 10.71
CA VAL A 44 -1.15 1.71 10.78
C VAL A 44 -2.41 2.51 10.47
N TYR A 45 -3.24 1.98 9.57
CA TYR A 45 -4.63 2.39 9.38
C TYR A 45 -5.53 1.33 9.99
N ASP A 46 -6.37 1.72 10.93
CA ASP A 46 -7.15 0.82 11.75
C ASP A 46 -8.64 1.18 11.72
N GLY A 47 -9.45 0.28 11.15
CA GLY A 47 -10.88 0.45 10.98
C GLY A 47 -11.28 1.08 9.64
N TYR A 48 -12.59 1.04 9.40
CA TYR A 48 -13.19 1.37 8.10
C TYR A 48 -12.81 2.77 7.59
N ASP A 49 -12.94 3.79 8.43
CA ASP A 49 -12.73 5.18 8.01
C ASP A 49 -11.26 5.48 7.67
N GLU A 50 -10.32 4.99 8.50
CA GLU A 50 -8.88 5.19 8.27
C GLU A 50 -8.43 4.49 6.98
N VAL A 51 -8.86 3.24 6.76
CA VAL A 51 -8.51 2.48 5.56
C VAL A 51 -9.19 3.04 4.31
N ARG A 52 -10.44 3.50 4.41
CA ARG A 52 -11.13 4.16 3.29
C ARG A 52 -10.41 5.45 2.88
N GLN A 53 -10.00 6.26 3.85
CA GLN A 53 -9.24 7.48 3.57
C GLN A 53 -7.90 7.16 2.91
N TYR A 54 -7.21 6.11 3.36
CA TYR A 54 -6.00 5.62 2.72
C TYR A 54 -6.21 5.26 1.24
N TYR A 55 -7.30 4.57 0.89
CA TYR A 55 -7.60 4.29 -0.52
C TYR A 55 -7.87 5.54 -1.34
N VAL A 56 -8.62 6.49 -0.79
CA VAL A 56 -8.88 7.78 -1.45
C VAL A 56 -7.57 8.53 -1.71
N ASP A 57 -6.72 8.67 -0.69
CA ASP A 57 -5.46 9.40 -0.80
C ASP A 57 -4.50 8.74 -1.81
N THR A 58 -4.40 7.40 -1.79
CA THR A 58 -3.54 6.68 -2.73
C THR A 58 -4.05 6.76 -4.17
N ARG A 59 -5.38 6.77 -4.41
CA ARG A 59 -5.91 6.97 -5.78
C ARG A 59 -5.88 8.41 -6.25
N ILE A 60 -5.86 9.40 -5.36
CA ILE A 60 -5.50 10.78 -5.73
C ILE A 60 -4.03 10.81 -6.20
N ALA A 61 -3.12 10.19 -5.44
CA ALA A 61 -1.70 10.15 -5.79
C ALA A 61 -1.42 9.38 -7.09
N PHE A 62 -2.06 8.22 -7.24
CA PHE A 62 -1.85 7.26 -8.32
C PHE A 62 -3.19 6.74 -8.89
N PRO A 63 -3.86 7.50 -9.77
CA PRO A 63 -5.20 7.16 -10.27
C PRO A 63 -5.26 5.86 -11.09
N ASP A 64 -4.14 5.44 -11.68
CA ASP A 64 -3.95 4.24 -12.48
C ASP A 64 -3.19 3.13 -11.72
N GLN A 65 -3.21 3.19 -10.39
CA GLN A 65 -2.56 2.19 -9.54
C GLN A 65 -3.09 0.79 -9.83
N ARG A 66 -2.19 -0.17 -10.02
CA ARG A 66 -2.53 -1.57 -10.29
C ARG A 66 -1.44 -2.53 -9.83
N HIS A 67 -1.79 -3.81 -9.84
CA HIS A 67 -0.96 -4.91 -9.36
C HIS A 67 -0.60 -5.87 -10.50
N GLU A 68 0.66 -6.31 -10.55
CA GLU A 68 1.08 -7.47 -11.35
C GLU A 68 1.56 -8.56 -10.40
N MET A 69 0.77 -9.62 -10.25
CA MET A 69 1.06 -10.71 -9.33
C MET A 69 2.30 -11.50 -9.77
N ILE A 70 3.26 -11.71 -8.87
CA ILE A 70 4.44 -12.56 -9.10
C ILE A 70 4.16 -13.96 -8.55
N ARG A 71 3.77 -14.06 -7.28
CA ARG A 71 3.53 -15.36 -6.62
C ARG A 71 2.71 -15.22 -5.34
N LEU A 72 1.81 -16.18 -5.11
CA LEU A 72 1.17 -16.40 -3.81
C LEU A 72 1.85 -17.57 -3.10
N ARG A 73 2.01 -17.43 -1.79
CA ARG A 73 2.52 -18.46 -0.88
C ARG A 73 1.57 -18.55 0.32
N HIS A 74 1.55 -19.71 0.95
CA HIS A 74 0.62 -20.01 2.03
C HIS A 74 1.36 -20.42 3.28
N THR A 75 0.80 -20.05 4.41
CA THR A 75 1.19 -20.45 5.77
C THR A 75 -0.09 -20.85 6.52
N ASP A 76 0.04 -21.25 7.78
CA ASP A 76 -1.09 -21.75 8.58
C ASP A 76 -2.17 -20.67 8.81
N ASP A 77 -1.75 -19.40 8.90
CA ASP A 77 -2.58 -18.24 9.23
C ASP A 77 -2.48 -17.11 8.18
N ALA A 78 -1.64 -17.21 7.16
CA ALA A 78 -1.50 -16.14 6.17
C ALA A 78 -1.37 -16.59 4.71
N VAL A 79 -1.86 -15.73 3.82
CA VAL A 79 -1.53 -15.74 2.39
C VAL A 79 -0.51 -14.63 2.13
N ILE A 80 0.65 -15.00 1.59
CA ILE A 80 1.75 -14.08 1.33
C ILE A 80 1.81 -13.82 -0.18
N CYS A 81 1.65 -12.56 -0.56
CA CYS A 81 1.62 -12.11 -1.94
C CYS A 81 2.90 -11.36 -2.27
N GLU A 82 3.62 -11.83 -3.29
CA GLU A 82 4.69 -11.10 -3.94
C GLU A 82 4.15 -10.55 -5.26
N PHE A 83 4.24 -9.24 -5.48
CA PHE A 83 3.69 -8.58 -6.66
C PHE A 83 4.47 -7.30 -7.00
N TYR A 84 4.28 -6.78 -8.20
CA TYR A 84 4.65 -5.40 -8.52
C TYR A 84 3.46 -4.49 -8.30
N LEU A 85 3.69 -3.36 -7.62
CA LEU A 85 2.78 -2.22 -7.64
C LEU A 85 3.25 -1.22 -8.68
N LEU A 86 2.32 -0.72 -9.49
CA LEU A 86 2.58 0.22 -10.57
C LEU A 86 1.58 1.35 -10.53
N GLY A 87 1.98 2.53 -10.99
CA GLY A 87 1.09 3.68 -11.14
C GLY A 87 1.82 4.90 -11.68
N THR A 88 1.08 5.97 -11.93
CA THR A 88 1.57 7.26 -12.41
C THR A 88 1.26 8.34 -11.38
N HIS A 89 2.29 9.06 -10.95
CA HIS A 89 2.21 10.06 -9.89
C HIS A 89 1.54 11.35 -10.36
N ARG A 90 0.23 11.45 -10.15
CA ARG A 90 -0.62 12.55 -10.63
C ARG A 90 -1.16 13.44 -9.51
N GLY A 91 -1.15 12.96 -8.27
CA GLY A 91 -1.47 13.74 -7.08
C GLY A 91 -0.32 13.78 -6.08
N PRO A 92 -0.49 14.44 -4.92
CA PRO A 92 0.50 14.41 -3.86
C PRO A 92 0.59 13.02 -3.21
N PHE A 93 1.80 12.51 -3.00
CA PHE A 93 2.07 11.33 -2.18
C PHE A 93 2.80 11.75 -0.90
N GLY A 94 2.04 11.90 0.19
CA GLY A 94 2.54 12.51 1.42
C GLY A 94 3.12 13.90 1.16
N ALA A 95 4.42 14.05 1.39
CA ALA A 95 5.16 15.28 1.18
C ALA A 95 5.57 15.56 -0.27
N VAL A 96 5.52 14.54 -1.14
CA VAL A 96 6.06 14.62 -2.50
C VAL A 96 4.94 15.10 -3.42
N PRO A 97 5.06 16.29 -4.04
CA PRO A 97 4.09 16.73 -5.05
C PRO A 97 4.10 15.82 -6.28
N ALA A 98 2.99 15.80 -7.01
CA ALA A 98 2.88 15.08 -8.28
C ALA A 98 4.07 15.37 -9.21
N THR A 99 4.77 14.32 -9.62
CA THR A 99 5.94 14.43 -10.51
C THR A 99 5.63 14.06 -11.96
N GLY A 100 4.46 13.50 -12.22
CA GLY A 100 4.08 12.94 -13.53
C GLY A 100 4.82 11.66 -13.90
N SER A 101 5.73 11.18 -13.04
CA SER A 101 6.53 9.98 -13.28
C SER A 101 5.72 8.73 -12.97
N SER A 102 5.95 7.66 -13.73
CA SER A 102 5.44 6.32 -13.39
C SER A 102 6.42 5.58 -12.50
N PHE A 103 5.91 4.67 -11.69
CA PHE A 103 6.72 3.75 -10.89
C PHE A 103 6.31 2.29 -11.12
N LYS A 104 7.25 1.38 -10.88
CA LYS A 104 7.05 -0.06 -10.73
C LYS A 104 7.95 -0.54 -9.60
N VAL A 105 7.37 -0.97 -8.48
CA VAL A 105 8.13 -1.43 -7.31
C VAL A 105 7.65 -2.81 -6.89
N ARG A 106 8.57 -3.66 -6.42
CA ARG A 106 8.21 -4.97 -5.88
C ARG A 106 7.73 -4.80 -4.44
N MET A 107 6.64 -5.49 -4.11
CA MET A 107 6.02 -5.48 -2.79
C MET A 107 5.83 -6.90 -2.26
N THR A 108 5.73 -7.01 -0.94
CA THR A 108 5.26 -8.22 -0.26
C THR A 108 4.14 -7.82 0.69
N ALA A 109 2.96 -8.41 0.51
CA ALA A 109 1.82 -8.25 1.41
C ALA A 109 1.54 -9.57 2.13
N TYR A 110 1.34 -9.48 3.44
CA TYR A 110 0.89 -10.57 4.30
C TYR A 110 -0.58 -10.31 4.59
N PHE A 111 -1.45 -11.17 4.04
CA PHE A 111 -2.86 -11.23 4.39
C PHE A 111 -3.01 -12.22 5.53
N ILE A 112 -3.22 -11.71 6.74
CA ILE A 112 -3.23 -12.44 8.00
C ILE A 112 -4.67 -12.79 8.37
N PHE A 113 -4.90 -14.04 8.75
CA PHE A 113 -6.22 -14.61 8.99
C PHE A 113 -6.37 -15.21 10.38
N ASP A 114 -7.51 -14.94 11.01
CA ASP A 114 -8.04 -15.73 12.12
C ASP A 114 -9.12 -16.69 11.56
N GLY A 115 -8.80 -17.98 11.50
CA GLY A 115 -9.63 -18.95 10.77
C GLY A 115 -9.77 -18.56 9.29
N SER A 116 -10.97 -18.40 8.76
CA SER A 116 -11.19 -17.90 7.39
C SER A 116 -11.31 -16.37 7.31
N THR A 117 -11.27 -15.66 8.44
CA THR A 117 -11.50 -14.21 8.51
C THR A 117 -10.20 -13.45 8.31
N LEU A 118 -10.17 -12.56 7.32
CA LEU A 118 -9.03 -11.66 7.11
C LEU A 118 -9.04 -10.56 8.19
N VAL A 119 -7.94 -10.42 8.93
CA VAL A 119 -7.84 -9.50 10.08
C VAL A 119 -6.79 -8.41 9.92
N CYS A 120 -5.82 -8.59 9.03
CA CYS A 120 -4.78 -7.60 8.79
C CYS A 120 -4.13 -7.80 7.42
N GLU A 121 -3.88 -6.70 6.71
CA GLU A 121 -2.94 -6.67 5.60
C GLU A 121 -1.68 -5.91 6.01
N ARG A 122 -0.54 -6.61 5.99
CA ARG A 122 0.77 -6.04 6.37
C ARG A 122 1.69 -5.99 5.17
N ILE A 123 2.16 -4.80 4.80
CA ILE A 123 2.82 -4.54 3.52
C ILE A 123 4.27 -4.08 3.72
N TYR A 124 5.16 -4.68 2.95
CA TYR A 124 6.59 -4.35 2.88
C TYR A 124 6.99 -3.98 1.45
N TRP A 125 7.79 -2.93 1.32
CA TRP A 125 8.43 -2.54 0.06
C TRP A 125 9.65 -1.66 0.29
N ASP A 126 10.47 -1.49 -0.74
CA ASP A 126 11.58 -0.55 -0.74
C ASP A 126 11.10 0.87 -1.14
N VAL A 127 10.92 1.72 -0.14
CA VAL A 127 10.52 3.13 -0.30
C VAL A 127 11.54 3.90 -1.15
N LEU A 128 12.84 3.62 -0.98
CA LEU A 128 13.89 4.35 -1.70
C LEU A 128 13.81 4.06 -3.20
N THR A 129 13.56 2.81 -3.59
CA THR A 129 13.35 2.45 -5.00
C THR A 129 12.15 3.20 -5.59
N MET A 130 11.04 3.31 -4.86
CA MET A 130 9.87 4.07 -5.32
C MET A 130 10.18 5.57 -5.45
N ILE A 131 10.74 6.20 -4.41
CA ILE A 131 11.09 7.63 -4.44
C ILE A 131 12.09 7.96 -5.55
N ARG A 132 13.08 7.10 -5.79
CA ARG A 132 14.05 7.27 -6.89
C ARG A 132 13.35 7.30 -8.25
N GLN A 133 12.34 6.45 -8.47
CA GLN A 133 11.59 6.45 -9.73
C GLN A 133 10.71 7.71 -9.86
N LEU A 134 10.07 8.14 -8.76
CA LEU A 134 9.22 9.33 -8.76
C LEU A 134 10.00 10.63 -9.02
N LEU A 135 11.19 10.75 -8.42
CA LEU A 135 12.04 11.93 -8.59
C LEU A 135 12.89 11.88 -9.86
N GLY A 136 13.22 10.68 -10.35
CA GLY A 136 14.06 10.48 -11.53
C GLY A 136 13.48 11.04 -12.83
N GLY A 137 12.16 11.21 -12.91
CA GLY A 137 11.50 11.84 -14.07
C GLY A 137 11.40 13.36 -14.00
N LEU A 138 11.97 14.01 -12.96
CA LEU A 138 11.99 15.47 -12.89
C LEU A 138 12.89 16.08 -13.97
N ASN A 139 12.39 17.12 -14.63
CA ASN A 139 13.16 17.88 -15.61
C ASN A 139 13.90 19.04 -14.93
N PHE A 140 15.21 18.90 -14.71
CA PHE A 140 16.03 19.93 -14.06
C PHE A 140 16.29 21.19 -14.89
N ALA A 141 15.87 21.21 -16.17
CA ALA A 141 15.81 22.44 -16.95
C ALA A 141 14.60 23.33 -16.56
N SER A 142 13.62 22.79 -15.80
CA SER A 142 12.47 23.54 -15.29
C SER A 142 12.68 23.98 -13.85
N PRO A 143 12.51 25.29 -13.52
CA PRO A 143 12.52 25.79 -12.14
C PRO A 143 11.51 25.10 -11.22
N ALA A 144 10.40 24.60 -11.76
CA ALA A 144 9.38 23.90 -10.98
C ALA A 144 9.90 22.61 -10.32
N SER A 145 10.86 21.92 -10.95
CA SER A 145 11.46 20.70 -10.41
C SER A 145 12.24 20.95 -9.11
N TYR A 146 12.86 22.12 -8.98
CA TYR A 146 13.53 22.52 -7.74
C TYR A 146 12.53 22.76 -6.61
N LEU A 147 11.35 23.34 -6.91
CA LEU A 147 10.28 23.50 -5.92
C LEU A 147 9.75 22.15 -5.43
N VAL A 148 9.63 21.16 -6.32
CA VAL A 148 9.24 19.79 -5.96
C VAL A 148 10.26 19.17 -5.00
N LEU A 149 11.56 19.26 -5.31
CA LEU A 149 12.64 18.78 -4.44
C LEU A 149 12.62 19.46 -3.07
N VAL A 150 12.47 20.78 -3.03
CA VAL A 150 12.39 21.54 -1.77
C VAL A 150 11.20 21.08 -0.94
N LYS A 151 10.01 20.93 -1.53
CA LYS A 151 8.82 20.45 -0.83
C LYS A 151 8.99 19.02 -0.30
N ALA A 152 9.55 18.12 -1.11
CA ALA A 152 9.82 16.75 -0.71
C ALA A 152 10.80 16.70 0.49
N LEU A 153 11.90 17.47 0.44
CA LEU A 153 12.86 17.60 1.55
C LEU A 153 12.20 18.14 2.82
N TRP A 154 11.34 19.14 2.70
CA TRP A 154 10.63 19.74 3.83
C TRP A 154 9.67 18.76 4.50
N GLY A 155 8.86 18.02 3.72
CA GLY A 155 7.95 17.08 4.34
C GLY A 155 8.63 15.79 4.82
N MET A 156 9.77 15.37 4.26
CA MET A 156 10.61 14.33 4.87
C MET A 156 11.11 14.74 6.27
N ARG A 157 11.42 16.03 6.48
CA ARG A 157 11.77 16.55 7.81
C ARG A 157 10.59 16.56 8.79
N ALA A 158 9.37 16.77 8.30
CA ALA A 158 8.17 16.68 9.14
C ALA A 158 7.89 15.23 9.59
N LEU A 159 8.22 14.24 8.75
CA LEU A 159 8.09 12.81 9.05
C LEU A 159 9.14 12.29 10.05
N SER A 160 10.28 12.97 10.20
CA SER A 160 11.38 12.51 11.06
C SER A 160 11.21 12.80 12.56
N GLY A 161 10.05 13.30 12.98
CA GLY A 161 9.80 13.72 14.38
C GLY A 161 8.68 12.98 15.10
N ALA A 162 7.85 12.21 14.39
CA ALA A 162 6.81 11.41 15.02
C ALA A 162 7.37 10.04 15.42
N ALA A 163 6.96 9.53 16.59
CA ALA A 163 7.22 8.14 16.93
C ALA A 163 6.51 7.23 15.90
N PRO A 164 7.12 6.09 15.53
CA PRO A 164 6.45 5.08 14.70
C PRO A 164 5.05 4.75 15.24
N ARG A 165 4.04 4.74 14.37
CA ARG A 165 2.74 4.12 14.65
C ARG A 165 2.79 2.74 13.99
N ASP A 166 3.42 1.79 14.67
CA ASP A 166 3.71 0.44 14.17
C ASP A 166 3.23 -0.65 15.14
N ASP A 167 2.11 -0.41 15.84
CA ASP A 167 1.50 -1.41 16.70
C ASP A 167 1.21 -2.69 15.91
N VAL A 168 1.69 -3.82 16.41
CA VAL A 168 1.65 -5.09 15.69
C VAL A 168 0.33 -5.79 16.00
N HIS A 169 -0.48 -6.06 14.98
CA HIS A 169 -1.59 -6.99 15.13
C HIS A 169 -1.05 -8.39 15.44
N ARG A 170 -1.56 -8.98 16.53
CA ARG A 170 -1.24 -10.34 16.97
C ARG A 170 -2.50 -11.18 16.93
N ILE A 171 -2.41 -12.35 16.31
CA ILE A 171 -3.39 -13.40 16.53
C ILE A 171 -3.04 -14.04 17.90
N PRO A 172 -3.99 -14.19 18.83
CA PRO A 172 -3.75 -14.94 20.06
C PRO A 172 -3.35 -16.39 19.73
N ASP A 173 -2.33 -16.91 20.45
CA ASP A 173 -1.91 -18.32 20.33
C ASP A 173 -3.02 -19.31 20.71
#